data_AF-A0A961IXA4-F1
#
_entry.id   AF-A0A961IXA4-F1
#
_cell.length_a   1.000
_cell.length_b   1.000
_cell.length_c   1.000
_cell.angle_alpha   90.00
_cell.angle_beta   90.00
_cell.angle_gamma   90.00
#
_symmetry.space_group_name_H-M   'P 1'
#
loop_
_entity.id
_entity.type
_entity.pdbx_description
1 polymer ?
#
loop_
_entity_poly.entity_id
_entity_poly.type
_entity_poly.pdbx_seq_one_letter_code
_entity_poly.pdbx_strand_id
1 'polypeptide(L)'
;RHYGEEIARLRREMFSPARPARGDRGGYDRGGGGFRARRGPLPSLAETKASLLAAAAGEVEEVLREAVILATLVTHPRLIETFETAFERVDMATDDHRLLQRLLLSHAHDRPAESGAGGADGDPARAAADFRDRIAAEAGADLLDKLFSLNHVRIAPALRRPDDTALAELCLAEELAKLEATRGARREVQEAAEEIDALADEGLTFRLSEANKARDAAARGKGEDKQLYERADNGVLIAREEKDALDALLEGITYAKSGGKPS
;
A
#
# COMPACT_ATOMS: atom_id res chain seq x y z
N ARG A 1 -21.24 22.72 43.26
CA ARG A 1 -20.55 22.94 41.96
C ARG A 1 -19.54 21.81 41.79
N HIS A 2 -19.93 20.65 41.27
CA HIS A 2 -19.07 19.44 41.25
C HIS A 2 -18.99 18.72 39.90
N TYR A 3 -19.88 19.03 38.94
CA TYR A 3 -19.83 18.45 37.59
C TYR A 3 -18.66 18.97 36.74
N GLY A 4 -18.24 20.23 36.95
CA GLY A 4 -17.10 20.80 36.22
C GLY A 4 -15.76 20.16 36.60
N GLU A 5 -15.63 19.68 37.83
CA GLU A 5 -14.41 19.06 38.35
C GLU A 5 -14.23 17.65 37.80
N GLU A 6 -15.32 16.89 37.67
CA GLU A 6 -15.34 15.56 37.06
C GLU A 6 -15.00 15.60 35.56
N ILE A 7 -15.55 16.57 34.82
CA ILE A 7 -15.23 16.74 33.38
C ILE A 7 -13.76 17.17 33.20
N ALA A 8 -13.25 18.04 34.06
CA ALA A 8 -11.84 18.45 34.04
C ALA A 8 -10.87 17.32 34.45
N ARG A 9 -11.35 16.34 35.22
CA ARG A 9 -10.60 15.13 35.57
C ARG A 9 -10.57 14.14 34.41
N LEU A 10 -11.72 13.81 33.82
CA LEU A 10 -11.84 12.91 32.67
C LEU A 10 -11.04 13.42 31.46
N ARG A 11 -11.05 14.73 31.21
CA ARG A 11 -10.22 15.33 30.16
C ARG A 11 -8.72 15.24 30.45
N ARG A 12 -8.31 15.35 31.72
CA ARG A 12 -6.90 15.15 32.09
C ARG A 12 -6.47 13.69 31.96
N GLU A 13 -7.37 12.76 32.22
CA GLU A 13 -7.11 11.33 32.10
C GLU A 13 -6.98 10.87 30.64
N MET A 14 -7.81 11.40 29.73
CA MET A 14 -7.73 11.05 28.30
C MET A 14 -6.54 11.67 27.56
N PHE A 15 -6.06 12.85 27.97
CA PHE A 15 -5.08 13.64 27.20
C PHE A 15 -3.72 13.82 27.87
N SER A 16 -3.45 13.16 29.00
CA SER A 16 -2.11 13.19 29.61
C SER A 16 -1.22 12.08 29.04
N PRO A 17 -0.05 12.41 28.45
CA PRO A 17 0.92 11.40 28.04
C PRO A 17 1.52 10.71 29.27
N ALA A 18 1.55 9.38 29.28
CA ALA A 18 2.18 8.59 30.33
C ALA A 18 3.67 8.98 30.45
N ARG A 19 4.05 9.61 31.57
CA ARG A 19 5.45 9.89 31.88
C ARG A 19 6.15 8.55 32.19
N PRO A 20 7.27 8.22 31.52
CA PRO A 20 8.05 7.06 31.94
C PRO A 20 8.58 7.30 33.35
N ALA A 21 8.36 6.33 34.22
CA ALA A 21 8.89 6.31 35.57
C ALA A 21 10.41 6.52 35.51
N ARG A 22 10.89 7.57 36.17
CA ARG A 22 12.30 7.89 36.27
C ARG A 22 12.93 6.88 37.23
N GLY A 23 13.44 5.79 36.66
CA GLY A 23 14.26 4.80 37.33
C GLY A 23 15.56 5.44 37.86
N ASP A 24 15.88 4.99 39.05
CA ASP A 24 16.91 5.41 39.99
C ASP A 24 18.34 5.53 39.42
N ARG A 25 19.14 6.41 40.02
CA ARG A 25 20.57 6.56 39.72
C ARG A 25 21.34 5.51 40.50
N GLY A 26 22.11 4.66 39.81
CA GLY A 26 23.08 3.81 40.48
C GLY A 26 24.04 3.12 39.51
N GLY A 27 25.34 3.24 39.79
CA GLY A 27 26.35 2.27 39.32
C GLY A 27 27.22 2.72 38.14
N TYR A 28 28.39 3.27 38.47
CA TYR A 28 29.58 3.20 37.60
C TYR A 28 30.05 1.73 37.57
N ASP A 29 30.21 1.14 36.39
CA ASP A 29 31.13 0.01 36.25
C ASP A 29 31.86 0.06 34.90
N ARG A 30 33.18 -0.13 34.98
CA ARG A 30 34.10 -0.19 33.84
C ARG A 30 34.27 -1.65 33.48
N GLY A 31 34.11 -2.01 32.21
CA GLY A 31 34.74 -3.22 31.71
C GLY A 31 34.09 -3.84 30.49
N GLY A 32 34.93 -4.20 29.52
CA GLY A 32 34.72 -5.36 28.67
C GLY A 32 34.04 -5.09 27.33
N GLY A 33 34.79 -5.34 26.26
CA GLY A 33 34.35 -5.21 24.88
C GLY A 33 33.18 -6.11 24.51
N GLY A 34 32.44 -5.69 23.48
CA GLY A 34 31.36 -6.46 22.89
C GLY A 34 30.55 -5.57 21.95
N PHE A 35 30.72 -5.77 20.65
CA PHE A 35 29.87 -5.19 19.60
C PHE A 35 28.41 -5.58 19.86
N ARG A 36 27.63 -4.68 20.47
CA ARG A 36 26.16 -4.78 20.51
C ARG A 36 25.61 -3.84 19.46
N ALA A 37 25.18 -4.41 18.35
CA ALA A 37 24.35 -3.73 17.37
C ALA A 37 23.14 -3.12 18.10
N ARG A 38 23.04 -1.79 18.08
CA ARG A 38 21.85 -1.07 18.52
C ARG A 38 20.72 -1.43 17.57
N ARG A 39 19.91 -2.42 17.95
CA ARG A 39 18.56 -2.61 17.38
C ARG A 39 17.72 -1.45 17.92
N GLY A 40 17.69 -0.35 17.17
CA GLY A 40 16.73 0.72 17.42
C GLY A 40 15.30 0.18 17.34
N PRO A 41 14.34 0.78 18.05
CA PRO A 41 12.94 0.39 17.91
C PRO A 41 12.53 0.61 16.44
N LEU A 42 12.00 -0.42 15.81
CA LEU A 42 11.37 -0.32 14.48
C LEU A 42 10.23 0.72 14.59
N PRO A 43 10.17 1.74 13.71
CA PRO A 43 8.98 2.56 13.59
C PRO A 43 7.93 1.73 12.85
N SER A 44 7.02 1.04 13.55
CA SER A 44 6.04 0.20 12.82
C SER A 44 4.67 0.04 13.49
N LEU A 45 4.25 0.97 14.35
CA LEU A 45 2.87 0.97 14.86
C LEU A 45 2.18 2.33 14.84
N ALA A 46 2.93 3.44 14.93
CA ALA A 46 2.34 4.78 14.93
C ALA A 46 1.96 5.24 13.51
N GLU A 47 2.87 5.06 12.55
CA GLU A 47 2.64 5.40 11.14
C GLU A 47 1.58 4.49 10.51
N THR A 48 1.62 3.19 10.76
CA THR A 48 0.61 2.23 10.27
C THR A 48 -0.79 2.53 10.80
N LYS A 49 -0.92 2.95 12.07
CA LYS A 49 -2.20 3.37 12.64
C LYS A 49 -2.69 4.70 12.06
N ALA A 50 -1.79 5.64 11.79
CA ALA A 50 -2.13 6.90 11.14
C ALA A 50 -2.62 6.68 9.70
N SER A 51 -1.97 5.80 8.94
CA SER A 51 -2.39 5.44 7.58
C SER A 51 -3.75 4.74 7.56
N LEU A 52 -4.01 3.80 8.48
CA LEU A 52 -5.32 3.14 8.58
C LEU A 52 -6.46 4.11 8.93
N LEU A 53 -6.21 5.05 9.84
CA LEU A 53 -7.20 6.07 10.19
C LEU A 53 -7.45 7.05 9.03
N ALA A 54 -6.40 7.42 8.29
CA ALA A 54 -6.52 8.25 7.11
C ALA A 54 -7.32 7.53 6.00
N ALA A 55 -7.10 6.23 5.81
CA ALA A 55 -7.86 5.41 4.86
C ALA A 55 -9.36 5.37 5.23
N ALA A 56 -9.69 5.09 6.49
CA ALA A 56 -11.09 5.07 6.94
C ALA A 56 -11.77 6.45 6.85
N ALA A 57 -11.03 7.54 7.09
CA ALA A 57 -11.54 8.89 6.89
C ALA A 57 -11.81 9.20 5.41
N GLY A 58 -10.92 8.74 4.52
CA GLY A 58 -11.10 8.84 3.08
C GLY A 58 -12.35 8.12 2.59
N GLU A 59 -12.58 6.87 3.03
CA GLU A 59 -13.77 6.10 2.66
C GLU A 59 -15.08 6.80 3.06
N VAL A 60 -15.14 7.42 4.25
CA VAL A 60 -16.31 8.20 4.67
C VAL A 60 -16.48 9.44 3.78
N GLU A 61 -15.40 10.15 3.47
CA GLU A 61 -15.44 11.32 2.60
C GLU A 61 -15.92 10.98 1.18
N GLU A 62 -15.50 9.82 0.66
CA GLU A 62 -15.97 9.30 -0.63
C GLU A 62 -17.48 9.08 -0.64
N VAL A 63 -18.04 8.43 0.40
CA VAL A 63 -19.50 8.22 0.51
C VAL A 63 -20.26 9.55 0.55
N LEU A 64 -19.74 10.54 1.29
CA LEU A 64 -20.36 11.87 1.36
C LEU A 64 -20.34 12.57 -0.02
N ARG A 65 -19.24 12.42 -0.75
CA ARG A 65 -19.04 13.00 -2.08
C ARG A 65 -19.94 12.34 -3.13
N GLU A 66 -20.05 11.02 -3.11
CA GLU A 66 -20.99 10.27 -3.95
C GLU A 66 -22.43 10.74 -3.74
N ALA A 67 -22.86 10.95 -2.49
CA ALA A 67 -24.20 11.43 -2.20
C ALA A 67 -24.48 12.81 -2.81
N VAL A 68 -23.49 13.72 -2.78
CA VAL A 68 -23.61 15.05 -3.41
C VAL A 68 -23.66 14.93 -4.94
N ILE A 69 -22.83 14.08 -5.54
CA ILE A 69 -22.84 13.83 -6.99
C ILE A 69 -24.21 13.31 -7.43
N LEU A 70 -24.71 12.26 -6.78
CA LEU A 70 -25.99 11.63 -7.09
C LEU A 70 -27.14 12.64 -6.98
N ALA A 71 -27.20 13.39 -5.87
CA ALA A 71 -28.27 14.36 -5.67
C ALA A 71 -28.19 15.54 -6.66
N THR A 72 -26.98 15.94 -7.06
CA THR A 72 -26.75 16.96 -8.09
C THR A 72 -27.29 16.50 -9.44
N LEU A 73 -27.01 15.25 -9.84
CA LEU A 73 -27.48 14.67 -11.10
C LEU A 73 -28.98 14.39 -11.11
N VAL A 74 -29.58 14.02 -9.98
CA VAL A 74 -31.06 13.96 -9.86
C VAL A 74 -31.68 15.34 -10.07
N THR A 75 -31.05 16.41 -9.56
CA THR A 75 -31.55 17.78 -9.67
C THR A 75 -31.30 18.38 -11.05
N HIS A 76 -30.18 18.04 -11.68
CA HIS A 76 -29.73 18.57 -12.98
C HIS A 76 -29.44 17.42 -13.96
N PRO A 77 -30.47 16.69 -14.43
CA PRO A 77 -30.27 15.49 -15.24
C PRO A 77 -29.56 15.76 -16.58
N ARG A 78 -29.66 16.98 -17.12
CA ARG A 78 -28.93 17.39 -18.33
C ARG A 78 -27.40 17.29 -18.21
N LEU A 79 -26.86 17.37 -16.98
CA LEU A 79 -25.43 17.23 -16.76
C LEU A 79 -24.96 15.78 -16.95
N ILE A 80 -25.86 14.79 -16.90
CA ILE A 80 -25.48 13.39 -17.09
C ILE A 80 -24.86 13.21 -18.48
N GLU A 81 -25.42 13.80 -19.54
CA GLU A 81 -24.87 13.70 -20.90
C GLU A 81 -23.43 14.24 -20.99
N THR A 82 -23.12 15.30 -20.25
CA THR A 82 -21.78 15.93 -20.28
C THR A 82 -20.76 15.11 -19.48
N PHE A 83 -21.19 14.52 -18.35
CA PHE A 83 -20.31 13.79 -17.43
C PHE A 83 -20.47 12.27 -17.49
N GLU A 84 -21.17 11.73 -18.49
CA GLU A 84 -21.61 10.33 -18.54
C GLU A 84 -20.46 9.35 -18.30
N THR A 85 -19.39 9.46 -19.09
CA THR A 85 -18.20 8.60 -18.98
C THR A 85 -17.52 8.72 -17.63
N ALA A 86 -17.37 9.94 -17.11
CA ALA A 86 -16.72 10.17 -15.83
C ALA A 86 -17.57 9.60 -14.69
N PHE A 87 -18.88 9.79 -14.75
CA PHE A 87 -19.85 9.32 -13.78
C PHE A 87 -20.00 7.80 -13.80
N GLU A 88 -20.06 7.16 -14.98
CA GLU A 88 -20.15 5.70 -15.14
C GLU A 88 -18.94 4.99 -14.51
N ARG A 89 -17.75 5.57 -14.64
CA ARG A 89 -16.51 4.99 -14.11
C ARG A 89 -16.39 5.07 -12.59
N VAL A 90 -17.27 5.81 -11.91
CA VAL A 90 -17.27 5.88 -10.46
C VAL A 90 -17.72 4.55 -9.88
N ASP A 91 -16.82 3.84 -9.19
CA ASP A 91 -17.19 2.68 -8.39
C ASP A 91 -17.88 3.13 -7.09
N MET A 92 -19.20 3.03 -7.00
CA MET A 92 -19.92 3.55 -5.84
C MET A 92 -19.71 2.67 -4.60
N ALA A 93 -19.42 3.30 -3.46
CA ALA A 93 -19.05 2.62 -2.22
C ALA A 93 -20.22 1.81 -1.62
N THR A 94 -21.47 2.24 -1.81
CA THR A 94 -22.66 1.59 -1.24
C THR A 94 -23.58 1.01 -2.30
N ASP A 95 -24.34 -0.05 -1.95
CA ASP A 95 -25.33 -0.66 -2.86
C ASP A 95 -26.42 0.34 -3.26
N ASP A 96 -26.87 1.16 -2.30
CA ASP A 96 -27.83 2.27 -2.51
C ASP A 96 -27.31 3.25 -3.58
N HIS A 97 -26.03 3.65 -3.49
CA HIS A 97 -25.41 4.56 -4.46
C HIS A 97 -25.21 3.90 -5.83
N ARG A 98 -24.79 2.62 -5.89
CA ARG A 98 -24.69 1.86 -7.16
C ARG A 98 -26.05 1.75 -7.85
N LEU A 99 -27.10 1.49 -7.07
CA LEU A 99 -28.48 1.44 -7.57
C LEU A 99 -28.87 2.78 -8.19
N LEU A 100 -28.67 3.88 -7.48
CA LEU A 100 -28.98 5.22 -7.98
C LEU A 100 -28.17 5.58 -9.23
N GLN A 101 -26.86 5.32 -9.23
CA GLN A 101 -26.01 5.55 -10.39
C GLN A 101 -26.53 4.82 -11.63
N ARG A 102 -26.84 3.52 -11.49
CA ARG A 102 -27.38 2.72 -12.58
C ARG A 102 -28.69 3.28 -13.12
N LEU A 103 -29.60 3.68 -12.24
CA LEU A 103 -30.89 4.25 -12.66
C LEU A 103 -30.71 5.61 -13.35
N LEU A 104 -29.82 6.46 -12.83
CA LEU A 104 -29.52 7.75 -13.44
C LEU A 104 -28.97 7.59 -14.86
N LEU A 105 -28.04 6.66 -15.05
CA LEU A 105 -27.47 6.34 -16.36
C LEU A 105 -28.51 5.70 -17.30
N SER A 106 -29.36 4.80 -16.80
CA SER A 106 -30.36 4.13 -17.64
C SER A 106 -31.42 5.09 -18.19
N HIS A 107 -31.76 6.13 -17.44
CA HIS A 107 -32.75 7.13 -17.84
C HIS A 107 -32.14 8.40 -18.46
N ALA A 108 -30.81 8.49 -18.58
CA ALA A 108 -30.11 9.70 -19.03
C ALA A 108 -30.60 10.20 -20.40
N HIS A 109 -30.90 9.27 -21.31
CA HIS A 109 -31.27 9.53 -22.70
C HIS A 109 -32.77 9.35 -22.99
N ASP A 110 -33.56 9.10 -21.95
CA ASP A 110 -35.00 8.92 -22.12
C ASP A 110 -35.65 10.24 -22.53
N ARG A 111 -36.25 10.27 -23.72
CA ARG A 111 -37.06 11.42 -24.12
C ARG A 111 -38.27 11.53 -23.19
N PRO A 112 -38.60 12.74 -22.69
CA PRO A 112 -39.84 12.92 -21.96
C PRO A 112 -41.00 12.44 -22.83
N ALA A 113 -41.90 11.63 -22.24
CA ALA A 113 -43.07 11.14 -22.95
C ALA A 113 -43.78 12.34 -23.58
N GLU A 114 -44.12 12.23 -24.87
CA GLU A 114 -44.78 13.29 -25.63
C GLU A 114 -46.15 13.59 -24.99
N SER A 115 -46.17 14.42 -23.94
CA SER A 115 -47.41 14.90 -23.36
C SER A 115 -47.99 15.88 -24.38
N GLY A 116 -49.11 15.49 -25.01
CA GLY A 116 -49.74 16.13 -26.16
C GLY A 116 -50.26 17.57 -25.97
N ALA A 117 -49.39 18.50 -25.59
CA ALA A 117 -49.59 19.93 -25.71
C ALA A 117 -48.33 20.52 -26.34
N GLY A 118 -48.44 20.93 -27.60
CA GLY A 118 -47.35 21.38 -28.43
C GLY A 118 -46.46 22.44 -27.79
N GLY A 119 -45.15 22.21 -27.87
CA GLY A 119 -44.09 23.15 -27.57
C GLY A 119 -42.76 22.42 -27.70
N ALA A 120 -41.95 22.81 -28.69
CA ALA A 120 -40.67 22.20 -29.00
C ALA A 120 -39.58 22.44 -27.92
N ASP A 121 -39.91 23.13 -26.83
CA ASP A 121 -39.04 23.40 -25.70
C ASP A 121 -39.79 23.06 -24.41
N GLY A 122 -39.62 21.83 -23.91
CA GLY A 122 -40.17 21.41 -22.61
C GLY A 122 -39.52 22.20 -21.47
N ASP A 123 -40.33 22.66 -20.52
CA ASP A 123 -39.87 23.32 -19.29
C ASP A 123 -38.78 22.46 -18.60
N PRO A 124 -37.53 22.96 -18.48
CA PRO A 124 -36.43 22.22 -17.85
C PRO A 124 -36.75 21.77 -16.42
N ALA A 125 -37.51 22.57 -15.67
CA ALA A 125 -37.89 22.24 -14.30
C ALA A 125 -38.86 21.05 -14.26
N ARG A 126 -39.83 21.03 -15.19
CA ARG A 126 -40.74 19.90 -15.35
C ARG A 126 -40.01 18.64 -15.79
N ALA A 127 -39.09 18.75 -16.74
CA ALA A 127 -38.29 17.61 -17.19
C ALA A 127 -37.44 17.02 -16.04
N ALA A 128 -36.87 17.87 -15.18
CA ALA A 128 -36.14 17.43 -14.00
C ALA A 128 -37.06 16.76 -12.95
N ALA A 129 -38.28 17.28 -12.75
CA ALA A 129 -39.26 16.65 -11.88
C ALA A 129 -39.70 15.26 -12.40
N ASP A 130 -40.04 15.17 -13.68
CA ASP A 130 -40.43 13.91 -14.34
C ASP A 130 -39.28 12.87 -14.31
N PHE A 131 -38.03 13.33 -14.40
CA PHE A 131 -36.85 12.48 -14.23
C PHE A 131 -36.74 11.98 -12.79
N ARG A 132 -36.83 12.88 -11.80
CA ARG A 132 -36.80 12.50 -10.38
C ARG A 132 -37.90 11.50 -10.03
N ASP A 133 -39.11 11.67 -10.55
CA ASP A 133 -40.24 10.77 -10.30
C ASP A 133 -40.00 9.36 -10.87
N ARG A 134 -39.38 9.25 -12.04
CA ARG A 134 -38.97 7.96 -12.63
C ARG A 134 -37.94 7.26 -11.74
N ILE A 135 -36.91 7.98 -11.30
CA ILE A 135 -35.92 7.44 -10.37
C ILE A 135 -36.59 7.02 -9.06
N ALA A 136 -37.52 7.81 -8.52
CA ALA A 136 -38.25 7.49 -7.29
C ALA A 136 -39.10 6.22 -7.42
N ALA A 137 -39.73 6.01 -8.58
CA ALA A 137 -40.57 4.85 -8.84
C ALA A 137 -39.77 3.54 -8.85
N GLU A 138 -38.53 3.56 -9.35
CA GLU A 138 -37.68 2.36 -9.44
C GLU A 138 -36.77 2.16 -8.21
N ALA A 139 -36.19 3.24 -7.69
CA ALA A 139 -35.31 3.21 -6.53
C ALA A 139 -36.07 3.06 -5.19
N GLY A 140 -37.34 3.44 -5.18
CA GLY A 140 -38.15 3.66 -3.99
C GLY A 140 -38.03 5.11 -3.48
N ALA A 141 -39.17 5.73 -3.17
CA ALA A 141 -39.24 7.12 -2.69
C ALA A 141 -38.40 7.33 -1.42
N ASP A 142 -38.40 6.37 -0.50
CA ASP A 142 -37.65 6.43 0.76
C ASP A 142 -36.13 6.60 0.54
N LEU A 143 -35.57 6.02 -0.52
CA LEU A 143 -34.14 6.11 -0.80
C LEU A 143 -33.75 7.51 -1.26
N LEU A 144 -34.53 8.11 -2.18
CA LEU A 144 -34.30 9.49 -2.60
C LEU A 144 -34.55 10.47 -1.44
N ASP A 145 -35.61 10.28 -0.66
CA ASP A 145 -35.90 11.12 0.49
C ASP A 145 -34.77 11.05 1.53
N LYS A 146 -34.24 9.86 1.79
CA LYS A 146 -33.04 9.68 2.62
C LYS A 146 -31.85 10.44 2.06
N LEU A 147 -31.55 10.31 0.76
CA LEU A 147 -30.45 11.03 0.10
C LEU A 147 -30.58 12.55 0.26
N PHE A 148 -31.75 13.11 -0.06
CA PHE A 148 -32.00 14.55 0.04
C PHE A 148 -32.16 15.05 1.49
N SER A 149 -32.36 14.17 2.47
CA SER A 149 -32.40 14.53 3.88
C SER A 149 -31.01 14.80 4.48
N LEU A 150 -29.94 14.30 3.83
CA LEU A 150 -28.57 14.40 4.33
C LEU A 150 -28.11 15.87 4.42
N ASN A 151 -27.56 16.26 5.57
CA ASN A 151 -27.13 17.66 5.80
C ASN A 151 -26.11 18.15 4.77
N HIS A 152 -25.10 17.33 4.44
CA HIS A 152 -24.05 17.69 3.47
C HIS A 152 -24.59 17.84 2.04
N VAL A 153 -25.61 17.05 1.68
CA VAL A 153 -26.34 17.19 0.41
C VAL A 153 -27.13 18.50 0.40
N ARG A 154 -27.91 18.78 1.45
CA ARG A 154 -28.77 19.98 1.53
C ARG A 154 -28.00 21.30 1.52
N ILE A 155 -26.77 21.32 2.04
CA ILE A 155 -25.94 22.53 2.05
C ILE A 155 -25.09 22.70 0.78
N ALA A 156 -25.04 21.69 -0.10
CA ALA A 156 -24.23 21.74 -1.30
C ALA A 156 -24.67 22.91 -2.22
N PRO A 157 -23.74 23.68 -2.80
CA PRO A 157 -24.08 24.87 -3.60
C PRO A 157 -25.01 24.56 -4.77
N ALA A 158 -24.76 23.46 -5.48
CA ALA A 158 -25.59 23.00 -6.60
C ALA A 158 -27.05 22.76 -6.19
N LEU A 159 -27.31 22.33 -4.95
CA LEU A 159 -28.67 22.06 -4.48
C LEU A 159 -29.35 23.28 -3.86
N ARG A 160 -28.55 24.21 -3.32
CA ARG A 160 -29.08 25.47 -2.76
C ARG A 160 -29.46 26.48 -3.84
N ARG A 161 -28.94 26.32 -5.06
CA ARG A 161 -29.19 27.18 -6.22
C ARG A 161 -29.51 26.32 -7.45
N PRO A 162 -30.66 25.60 -7.45
CA PRO A 162 -31.01 24.69 -8.53
C PRO A 162 -31.23 25.38 -9.88
N ASP A 163 -31.47 26.69 -9.88
CA ASP A 163 -31.62 27.49 -11.11
C ASP A 163 -30.28 27.89 -11.75
N ASP A 164 -29.16 27.65 -11.05
CA ASP A 164 -27.80 28.00 -11.51
C ASP A 164 -27.07 26.75 -12.01
N THR A 165 -27.46 26.27 -13.19
CA THR A 165 -26.90 25.05 -13.80
C THR A 165 -25.39 25.16 -14.03
N ALA A 166 -24.87 26.36 -14.32
CA ALA A 166 -23.43 26.57 -14.51
C ALA A 166 -22.65 26.36 -13.20
N LEU A 167 -23.19 26.82 -12.06
CA LEU A 167 -22.63 26.50 -10.75
C LEU A 167 -22.71 24.99 -10.47
N ALA A 168 -23.84 24.35 -10.79
CA ALA A 168 -24.00 22.91 -10.60
C ALA A 168 -22.99 22.10 -11.42
N GLU A 169 -22.73 22.52 -12.67
CA GLU A 169 -21.71 21.92 -13.55
C GLU A 169 -20.30 22.03 -12.95
N LEU A 170 -19.90 23.21 -12.49
CA LEU A 170 -18.60 23.43 -11.83
C LEU A 170 -18.47 22.58 -10.57
N CYS A 171 -19.50 22.56 -9.72
CA CYS A 171 -19.51 21.75 -8.51
C CYS A 171 -19.41 20.26 -8.84
N LEU A 172 -20.19 19.76 -9.81
CA LEU A 172 -20.16 18.36 -10.20
C LEU A 172 -18.78 17.94 -10.74
N ALA A 173 -18.18 18.76 -11.61
CA ALA A 173 -16.84 18.52 -12.13
C ALA A 173 -15.80 18.44 -11.01
N GLU A 174 -15.87 19.37 -10.05
CA GLU A 174 -14.97 19.41 -8.90
C GLU A 174 -15.13 18.16 -8.00
N GLU A 175 -16.37 17.76 -7.71
CA GLU A 175 -16.63 16.60 -6.86
C GLU A 175 -16.20 15.29 -7.53
N LEU A 176 -16.42 15.12 -8.84
CA LEU A 176 -15.91 13.97 -9.60
C LEU A 176 -14.37 13.94 -9.60
N ALA A 177 -13.73 15.08 -9.86
CA ALA A 177 -12.27 15.18 -9.88
C ALA A 177 -11.64 14.86 -8.51
N LYS A 178 -12.23 15.33 -7.41
CA LYS A 178 -11.78 14.99 -6.06
C LYS A 178 -11.94 13.50 -5.76
N LEU A 179 -13.05 12.89 -6.17
CA LEU A 179 -13.28 11.46 -5.96
C LEU A 179 -12.24 10.62 -6.71
N GLU A 180 -11.96 10.97 -7.96
CA GLU A 180 -10.94 10.31 -8.77
C GLU A 180 -9.53 10.48 -8.18
N ALA A 181 -9.17 11.70 -7.77
CA ALA A 181 -7.86 12.00 -7.19
C ALA A 181 -7.61 11.24 -5.88
N THR A 182 -8.59 11.22 -4.97
CA THR A 182 -8.48 10.50 -3.70
C THR A 182 -8.28 9.00 -3.92
N ARG A 183 -9.05 8.40 -4.84
CA ARG A 183 -8.93 6.98 -5.17
C ARG A 183 -7.64 6.65 -5.90
N GLY A 184 -7.20 7.51 -6.82
CA GLY A 184 -5.91 7.41 -7.50
C GLY A 184 -4.78 7.38 -6.49
N ALA A 185 -4.75 8.35 -5.56
CA ALA A 185 -3.75 8.39 -4.50
C ALA A 185 -3.78 7.13 -3.61
N ARG A 186 -4.96 6.60 -3.29
CA ARG A 186 -5.08 5.36 -2.51
C ARG A 186 -4.50 4.15 -3.24
N ARG A 187 -4.77 4.00 -4.55
CA ARG A 187 -4.20 2.93 -5.39
C ARG A 187 -2.68 3.03 -5.48
N GLU A 188 -2.16 4.21 -5.74
CA GLU A 188 -0.71 4.47 -5.80
C GLU A 188 0.00 4.12 -4.48
N VAL A 189 -0.61 4.48 -3.34
CA VAL A 189 -0.06 4.11 -2.01
C VAL A 189 -0.08 2.61 -1.79
N GLN A 190 -1.14 1.92 -2.25
CA GLN A 190 -1.23 0.46 -2.15
C GLN A 190 -0.18 -0.22 -3.03
N GLU A 191 -0.05 0.20 -4.29
CA GLU A 191 0.96 -0.34 -5.22
C GLU A 191 2.38 -0.13 -4.67
N ALA A 192 2.69 1.08 -4.17
CA ALA A 192 3.98 1.35 -3.54
C ALA A 192 4.23 0.50 -2.29
N ALA A 193 3.20 0.20 -1.49
CA ALA A 193 3.33 -0.68 -0.34
C ALA A 193 3.61 -2.13 -0.74
N GLU A 194 2.96 -2.62 -1.79
CA GLU A 194 3.19 -3.95 -2.37
C GLU A 194 4.61 -4.08 -2.96
N GLU A 195 5.11 -3.03 -3.64
CA GLU A 195 6.50 -2.98 -4.14
C GLU A 195 7.54 -3.05 -3.02
N ILE A 196 7.31 -2.33 -1.91
CA ILE A 196 8.22 -2.36 -0.75
C ILE A 196 8.27 -3.74 -0.11
N ASP A 197 7.12 -4.42 0.01
CA ASP A 197 7.05 -5.78 0.58
C ASP A 197 7.77 -6.79 -0.32
N ALA A 198 7.56 -6.72 -1.64
CA ALA A 198 8.27 -7.55 -2.61
C ALA A 198 9.79 -7.37 -2.54
N LEU A 199 10.28 -6.13 -2.43
CA LEU A 199 11.72 -5.84 -2.26
C LEU A 199 12.28 -6.43 -0.95
N ALA A 200 11.49 -6.50 0.12
CA ALA A 200 11.92 -7.08 1.39
C ALA A 200 12.14 -8.60 1.27
N ASP A 201 11.25 -9.31 0.58
CA ASP A 201 11.34 -10.75 0.33
C ASP A 201 12.49 -11.11 -0.62
N GLU A 202 12.72 -10.30 -1.66
CA GLU A 202 13.88 -10.44 -2.54
C GLU A 202 15.19 -10.15 -1.80
N GLY A 203 15.21 -9.13 -0.95
CA GLY A 203 16.37 -8.77 -0.12
C GLY A 203 16.70 -9.83 0.96
N LEU A 204 15.70 -10.54 1.47
CA LEU A 204 15.88 -11.70 2.35
C LEU A 204 16.50 -12.87 1.58
N THR A 205 15.97 -13.14 0.38
CA THR A 205 16.47 -14.20 -0.51
C THR A 205 17.93 -13.95 -0.90
N PHE A 206 18.28 -12.71 -1.23
CA PHE A 206 19.66 -12.32 -1.52
C PHE A 206 20.57 -12.53 -0.32
N ARG A 207 20.18 -12.05 0.88
CA ARG A 207 20.99 -12.22 2.10
C ARG A 207 21.15 -13.68 2.50
N LEU A 208 20.10 -14.49 2.34
CA LEU A 208 20.16 -15.93 2.61
C LEU A 208 21.05 -16.66 1.59
N SER A 209 20.95 -16.29 0.30
CA SER A 209 21.81 -16.79 -0.76
C SER A 209 23.27 -16.43 -0.51
N GLU A 210 23.57 -15.17 -0.17
CA GLU A 210 24.93 -14.73 0.18
C GLU A 210 25.45 -15.40 1.45
N ALA A 211 24.62 -15.57 2.48
CA ALA A 211 24.99 -16.29 3.70
C ALA A 211 25.30 -17.77 3.40
N ASN A 212 24.51 -18.43 2.55
CA ASN A 212 24.76 -19.79 2.09
C ASN A 212 26.06 -19.87 1.28
N LYS A 213 26.29 -18.95 0.33
CA LYS A 213 27.56 -18.88 -0.44
C LYS A 213 28.77 -18.68 0.48
N ALA A 214 28.67 -17.79 1.46
CA ALA A 214 29.73 -17.53 2.43
C ALA A 214 29.98 -18.76 3.32
N ARG A 215 28.93 -19.43 3.78
CA ARG A 215 29.03 -20.69 4.54
C ARG A 215 29.69 -21.78 3.71
N ASP A 216 29.27 -21.97 2.46
CA ASP A 216 29.82 -23.00 1.56
C ASP A 216 31.27 -22.71 1.17
N ALA A 217 31.67 -21.44 1.09
CA ALA A 217 33.06 -21.03 0.90
C ALA A 217 33.92 -21.32 2.15
N ALA A 218 33.40 -21.05 3.35
CA ALA A 218 34.08 -21.37 4.60
C ALA A 218 34.19 -22.88 4.84
N ALA A 219 33.13 -23.64 4.55
CA ALA A 219 33.10 -25.10 4.68
C ALA A 219 34.04 -25.80 3.67
N ARG A 220 34.25 -25.21 2.50
CA ARG A 220 35.23 -25.71 1.52
C ARG A 220 36.68 -25.55 1.98
N GLY A 221 36.95 -24.73 2.99
CA GLY A 221 38.29 -24.48 3.53
C GLY A 221 39.24 -23.88 2.49
N LYS A 222 40.32 -23.24 2.92
CA LYS A 222 41.49 -23.08 2.04
C LYS A 222 42.02 -24.48 1.80
N GLY A 223 41.60 -25.11 0.70
CA GLY A 223 42.17 -26.36 0.22
C GLY A 223 43.60 -26.16 -0.28
N GLU A 224 44.49 -25.70 0.59
CA GLU A 224 45.92 -25.96 0.51
C GLU A 224 46.14 -27.31 1.17
N ASP A 225 45.95 -28.39 0.41
CA ASP A 225 46.61 -29.70 0.58
C ASP A 225 45.94 -30.75 -0.30
N LYS A 226 45.97 -30.54 -1.62
CA LYS A 226 45.57 -31.59 -2.56
C LYS A 226 46.74 -32.41 -3.12
N GLN A 227 47.99 -32.17 -2.75
CA GLN A 227 49.14 -32.89 -3.35
C GLN A 227 50.32 -33.19 -2.42
N LEU A 228 50.12 -33.40 -1.12
CA LEU A 228 51.23 -33.80 -0.23
C LEU A 228 51.58 -35.29 -0.30
N TYR A 229 50.67 -36.15 -0.75
CA TYR A 229 50.84 -37.60 -0.69
C TYR A 229 50.66 -38.25 -2.07
N GLU A 230 51.62 -39.10 -2.44
CA GLU A 230 51.59 -39.94 -3.63
C GLU A 230 51.51 -41.41 -3.22
N ARG A 231 50.79 -42.24 -3.99
CA ARG A 231 50.64 -43.67 -3.69
C ARG A 231 51.74 -44.44 -4.40
N ALA A 232 52.60 -45.11 -3.63
CA ALA A 232 53.64 -45.99 -4.17
C ALA A 232 53.04 -47.28 -4.76
N ASP A 233 53.84 -48.00 -5.55
CA ASP A 233 53.40 -49.23 -6.25
C ASP A 233 52.93 -50.34 -5.30
N ASN A 234 53.40 -50.34 -4.05
CA ASN A 234 52.96 -51.25 -2.98
C ASN A 234 51.66 -50.81 -2.30
N GLY A 235 51.08 -49.69 -2.74
CA GLY A 235 49.81 -49.14 -2.26
C GLY A 235 49.90 -48.23 -1.03
N VAL A 236 51.09 -48.01 -0.46
CA VAL A 236 51.32 -47.14 0.71
C VAL A 236 51.35 -45.66 0.26
N LEU A 237 50.76 -44.77 1.07
CA LEU A 237 50.84 -43.33 0.86
C LEU A 237 52.17 -42.81 1.39
N ILE A 238 52.97 -42.19 0.52
CA ILE A 238 54.27 -41.62 0.84
C ILE A 238 54.18 -40.10 0.65
N ALA A 239 54.76 -39.34 1.57
CA ALA A 239 54.87 -37.90 1.42
C ALA A 239 55.79 -37.57 0.23
N ARG A 240 55.37 -36.66 -0.64
CA ARG A 240 56.12 -36.34 -1.87
C ARG A 240 57.54 -35.85 -1.57
N GLU A 241 57.73 -35.08 -0.50
CA GLU A 241 59.04 -34.61 -0.05
C GLU A 241 59.98 -35.76 0.35
N GLU A 242 59.46 -36.83 0.97
CA GLU A 242 60.27 -38.01 1.31
C GLU A 242 60.69 -38.80 0.08
N LYS A 243 59.82 -38.90 -0.93
CA LYS A 243 60.13 -39.54 -2.21
C LYS A 243 61.22 -38.78 -2.95
N ASP A 244 61.08 -37.47 -3.10
CA ASP A 244 62.06 -36.62 -3.80
C ASP A 244 63.43 -36.66 -3.08
N ALA A 245 63.44 -36.69 -1.74
CA ALA A 245 64.68 -36.84 -0.96
C ALA A 245 65.34 -38.21 -1.13
N LEU A 246 64.55 -39.29 -1.23
CA LEU A 246 65.05 -40.64 -1.49
C LEU A 246 65.64 -40.75 -2.91
N ASP A 247 64.96 -40.21 -3.92
CA ASP A 247 65.40 -40.24 -5.30
C ASP A 247 66.75 -39.51 -5.46
N ALA A 248 66.91 -38.35 -4.81
CA ALA A 248 68.17 -37.61 -4.77
C ALA A 248 69.33 -38.40 -4.13
N LEU A 249 69.05 -39.18 -3.07
CA LEU A 249 70.04 -40.08 -2.45
C LEU A 249 70.44 -41.23 -3.38
N LEU A 250 69.48 -41.81 -4.09
CA LEU A 250 69.74 -42.92 -5.04
C LEU A 250 70.54 -42.46 -6.26
N GLU A 251 70.28 -41.26 -6.79
CA GLU A 251 71.09 -40.66 -7.86
C GLU A 251 72.55 -40.44 -7.40
N GLY A 252 72.77 -39.95 -6.17
CA GLY A 252 74.12 -39.77 -5.62
C GLY A 252 74.89 -41.09 -5.49
N ILE A 253 74.22 -42.18 -5.11
CA ILE A 253 74.83 -43.50 -4.97
C ILE A 253 75.19 -44.11 -6.33
N THR A 254 74.35 -43.91 -7.35
CA THR A 254 74.62 -44.42 -8.71
C THR A 254 75.78 -43.67 -9.39
N TYR A 255 75.93 -42.36 -9.16
CA TYR A 255 77.06 -41.58 -9.65
C TYR A 255 78.40 -41.98 -9.00
N ALA A 256 78.40 -42.29 -7.70
CA ALA A 256 79.60 -42.78 -7.01
C ALA A 256 80.04 -44.18 -7.48
N LYS A 257 79.12 -44.99 -8.03
CA LYS A 257 79.40 -46.35 -8.50
C LYS A 257 79.95 -46.40 -9.94
N SER A 258 79.75 -45.37 -10.75
CA SER A 258 80.27 -45.28 -12.12
C SER A 258 81.66 -44.63 -12.24
N GLY A 259 82.19 -44.03 -11.17
CA GLY A 259 83.49 -43.35 -11.15
C GLY A 259 84.73 -44.21 -10.89
N GLY A 260 84.63 -45.54 -10.89
CA GLY A 260 85.69 -46.41 -10.38
C GLY A 260 86.18 -47.52 -11.33
N LYS A 261 86.92 -47.17 -12.39
CA LYS A 261 88.24 -47.75 -12.72
C LYS A 261 88.91 -47.13 -13.96
N PRO A 262 90.18 -46.68 -13.86
CA PRO A 262 91.07 -46.42 -14.99
C PRO A 262 91.89 -47.66 -15.41
N SER A 263 92.37 -47.60 -16.66
CA SER A 263 93.32 -48.46 -17.40
C SER A 263 93.00 -49.96 -17.54
#